data_AF-A0A5C6X8A5-F1
#
_entry.id   AF-A0A5C6X8A5-F1
#
_cell.length_a   1.000
_cell.length_b   1.000
_cell.length_c   1.000
_cell.angle_alpha   90.00
_cell.angle_beta   90.00
_cell.angle_gamma   90.00
#
_symmetry.space_group_name_H-M   'P 1'
#
loop_
_entity.id
_entity.type
_entity.pdbx_description
1 polymer ?
#
loop_
_entity_poly.entity_id
_entity_poly.type
_entity_poly.pdbx_seq_one_letter_code
_entity_poly.pdbx_strand_id
1 'polypeptide(L)'
;MLEHAQRQKKRQARVLWIWSFAMTLFSLPCVTFALYEVIIGAPNVEGNLMMALFFGVILAAAITLGVKARKTGLQANELHIPEDLERFILQLAQKGGGELSAATLALESKLNLDQSAHVLAEFEKRGHAYSVVVGEGSRRYIFPDLKASALPSDPHAAGTDDFMRRLSEREVVEEPHYHNHES
;
A
#
# COMPACT_ATOMS: atom_id res chain seq x y z
N MET A 1 -21.94 0.98 11.02
CA MET A 1 -22.43 1.83 9.92
C MET A 1 -21.53 1.83 8.67
N LEU A 2 -20.20 1.73 8.79
CA LEU A 2 -19.27 1.72 7.64
C LEU A 2 -19.46 0.53 6.66
N GLU A 3 -19.87 -0.64 7.16
CA GLU A 3 -20.07 -1.84 6.34
C GLU A 3 -21.21 -1.70 5.31
N HIS A 4 -22.29 -0.99 5.67
CA HIS A 4 -23.41 -0.75 4.76
C HIS A 4 -23.04 0.23 3.64
N ALA A 5 -22.19 1.23 3.94
CA ALA A 5 -21.72 2.20 2.94
C ALA A 5 -20.82 1.54 1.87
N GLN A 6 -19.97 0.60 2.25
CA GLN A 6 -19.11 -0.11 1.29
C GLN A 6 -19.91 -1.08 0.39
N ARG A 7 -20.90 -1.79 0.94
CA ARG A 7 -21.77 -2.67 0.13
C ARG A 7 -22.60 -1.90 -0.90
N GLN A 8 -23.05 -0.70 -0.56
CA GLN A 8 -23.83 0.15 -1.47
C GLN A 8 -22.97 0.68 -2.63
N LYS A 9 -21.74 1.13 -2.36
CA LYS A 9 -20.78 1.57 -3.39
C LYS A 9 -20.42 0.45 -4.37
N LYS A 10 -20.21 -0.78 -3.87
CA LYS A 10 -19.90 -1.96 -4.70
C LYS A 10 -21.06 -2.41 -5.60
N ARG A 11 -22.31 -2.15 -5.19
CA ARG A 11 -23.50 -2.40 -6.02
C ARG A 11 -23.65 -1.35 -7.12
N GLN A 12 -23.50 -0.07 -6.77
CA GLN A 12 -23.55 1.03 -7.74
C GLN A 12 -22.48 0.89 -8.82
N ALA A 13 -21.25 0.52 -8.46
CA ALA A 13 -20.17 0.29 -9.42
C ALA A 13 -20.49 -0.85 -10.41
N ARG A 14 -21.10 -1.95 -9.94
CA ARG A 14 -21.53 -3.06 -10.80
C ARG A 14 -22.67 -2.67 -11.74
N VAL A 15 -23.68 -1.96 -11.24
CA VAL A 15 -24.79 -1.49 -12.06
C VAL A 15 -24.30 -0.52 -13.14
N LEU A 16 -23.42 0.42 -12.79
CA LEU A 16 -22.80 1.36 -13.73
C LEU A 16 -21.94 0.65 -14.78
N TRP A 17 -21.21 -0.40 -14.39
CA TRP A 17 -20.40 -1.18 -15.32
C TRP A 17 -21.26 -1.97 -16.31
N ILE A 18 -22.34 -2.60 -15.84
CA ILE A 18 -23.30 -3.32 -16.69
C ILE A 18 -23.99 -2.36 -17.67
N TRP A 19 -24.41 -1.17 -17.22
CA TRP A 19 -25.01 -0.16 -18.08
C TRP A 19 -24.04 0.39 -19.12
N SER A 20 -22.79 0.65 -18.73
CA SER A 20 -21.74 1.06 -19.65
C SER A 20 -21.54 -0.01 -20.73
N PHE A 21 -21.39 -1.29 -20.33
CA PHE A 21 -21.20 -2.40 -21.25
C PHE A 21 -22.38 -2.62 -22.20
N ALA A 22 -23.62 -2.55 -21.70
CA ALA A 22 -24.82 -2.66 -22.52
C ALA A 22 -24.91 -1.54 -23.57
N MET A 23 -24.58 -0.30 -23.18
CA MET A 23 -24.57 0.85 -24.09
C MET A 23 -23.48 0.75 -25.16
N THR A 24 -22.28 0.26 -24.82
CA THR A 24 -21.23 0.03 -25.84
C THR A 24 -21.63 -1.08 -26.82
N LEU A 25 -22.21 -2.17 -26.34
CA LEU A 25 -22.56 -3.31 -27.18
C LEU A 25 -23.70 -2.97 -28.16
N PHE A 26 -24.62 -2.10 -27.75
CA PHE A 26 -25.70 -1.61 -28.62
C PHE A 26 -25.26 -0.55 -29.62
N SER A 27 -24.32 0.33 -29.25
CA SER A 27 -23.89 1.45 -30.11
C SER A 27 -22.77 1.09 -31.09
N LEU A 28 -21.91 0.11 -30.76
CA LEU A 28 -20.79 -0.31 -31.62
C LEU A 28 -21.21 -0.68 -33.06
N PRO A 29 -22.24 -1.53 -33.27
CA PRO A 29 -22.65 -1.93 -34.62
C PRO A 29 -23.10 -0.75 -35.48
N CYS A 30 -23.83 0.21 -34.88
CA CYS A 30 -24.30 1.41 -35.58
C CYS A 30 -23.15 2.34 -35.97
N VAL A 31 -22.18 2.55 -35.08
CA VAL A 31 -21.00 3.39 -35.36
C VAL A 31 -20.14 2.75 -36.44
N THR A 32 -19.92 1.43 -36.39
CA THR A 32 -19.15 0.72 -37.43
C THR A 32 -19.84 0.75 -38.79
N PHE A 33 -21.17 0.61 -38.83
CA PHE A 33 -21.92 0.63 -40.08
C PHE A 33 -21.96 2.03 -40.70
N ALA A 34 -22.17 3.07 -39.89
CA ALA A 34 -22.15 4.46 -40.36
C ALA A 34 -20.76 4.87 -40.89
N LEU A 35 -19.68 4.49 -40.21
CA LEU A 35 -18.31 4.73 -40.70
C LEU A 35 -18.02 3.96 -41.99
N TYR A 36 -18.48 2.71 -42.09
CA TYR A 36 -18.31 1.90 -43.28
C TYR A 36 -18.99 2.51 -44.50
N GLU A 37 -20.23 3.01 -44.35
CA GLU A 37 -20.93 3.68 -45.45
C GLU A 37 -20.32 5.03 -45.86
N VAL A 38 -19.75 5.79 -44.90
CA VAL A 38 -19.03 7.04 -45.21
C VAL A 38 -17.74 6.76 -46.00
N ILE A 39 -16.99 5.70 -45.65
CA ILE A 39 -15.75 5.31 -46.35
C ILE A 39 -16.03 4.82 -47.78
N ILE A 40 -17.16 4.15 -48.00
CA ILE A 40 -17.56 3.62 -49.32
C ILE A 40 -18.20 4.69 -50.22
N GLY A 41 -18.54 5.86 -49.68
CA GLY A 41 -19.12 6.96 -50.46
C GLY A 41 -20.60 6.75 -50.79
N ALA A 42 -21.39 6.28 -49.82
CA ALA A 42 -22.83 6.14 -49.97
C ALA A 42 -23.51 7.51 -50.23
N PRO A 43 -24.63 7.55 -50.99
CA PRO A 43 -25.25 8.80 -51.46
C PRO A 43 -25.82 9.70 -50.34
N ASN A 44 -26.01 9.18 -49.13
CA ASN A 44 -26.61 9.90 -47.99
C ASN A 44 -25.56 10.27 -46.93
N VAL A 45 -24.48 10.95 -47.36
CA VAL A 45 -23.34 11.31 -46.51
C VAL A 45 -23.76 12.18 -45.32
N GLU A 46 -24.71 13.11 -45.51
CA GLU A 46 -25.19 14.02 -44.45
C GLU A 46 -25.94 13.27 -43.33
N GLY A 47 -26.82 12.33 -43.69
CA GLY A 47 -27.57 11.53 -42.72
C GLY A 47 -26.67 10.58 -41.93
N ASN A 48 -25.68 9.97 -42.60
CA ASN A 48 -24.71 9.10 -41.96
C ASN A 48 -23.75 9.87 -41.05
N LEU A 49 -23.38 11.10 -41.40
CA LEU A 49 -22.58 11.97 -40.55
C LEU A 49 -23.32 12.33 -39.25
N MET A 50 -24.61 12.70 -39.35
CA MET A 50 -25.46 12.98 -38.17
C MET A 50 -25.59 11.76 -37.24
N MET A 51 -25.82 10.57 -37.81
CA MET A 51 -25.86 9.32 -37.04
C MET A 51 -24.53 9.02 -36.36
N ALA A 52 -23.41 9.15 -37.07
CA ALA A 52 -22.08 8.93 -36.51
C ALA A 52 -21.78 9.89 -35.34
N LEU A 53 -22.18 11.16 -35.45
CA LEU A 53 -22.02 12.16 -34.40
C LEU A 53 -22.87 11.83 -33.16
N PHE A 54 -24.14 11.50 -33.37
CA PHE A 54 -25.06 11.15 -32.27
C PHE A 54 -24.60 9.91 -31.51
N PHE A 55 -24.30 8.81 -32.21
CA PHE A 55 -23.80 7.59 -31.58
C PHE A 55 -22.37 7.73 -31.04
N GLY A 56 -21.54 8.59 -31.64
CA GLY A 56 -20.22 8.93 -31.13
C GLY A 56 -20.27 9.60 -29.76
N VAL A 57 -21.22 10.52 -29.54
CA VAL A 57 -21.45 11.15 -28.23
C VAL A 57 -21.91 10.13 -27.19
N ILE A 58 -22.81 9.22 -27.56
CA ILE A 58 -23.27 8.13 -26.67
C ILE A 58 -22.11 7.21 -26.30
N LEU A 59 -21.25 6.85 -27.26
CA LEU A 59 -20.06 6.04 -27.02
C LEU A 59 -19.08 6.75 -26.07
N ALA A 60 -18.82 8.04 -26.29
CA ALA A 60 -17.96 8.84 -25.41
C ALA A 60 -18.53 8.93 -23.98
N ALA A 61 -19.85 9.11 -23.84
CA ALA A 61 -20.53 9.06 -22.55
C ALA A 61 -20.39 7.67 -21.88
N ALA A 62 -20.53 6.58 -22.64
CA ALA A 62 -20.36 5.23 -22.13
C ALA A 62 -18.91 4.96 -21.64
N ILE A 63 -17.91 5.44 -22.38
CA ILE A 63 -16.48 5.32 -22.02
C ILE A 63 -16.18 6.12 -20.74
N THR A 64 -16.63 7.37 -20.65
CA THR A 64 -16.41 8.21 -19.46
C THR A 64 -17.07 7.62 -18.21
N LEU A 65 -18.27 7.07 -18.33
CA LEU A 65 -18.94 6.31 -17.28
C LEU A 65 -18.14 5.05 -16.88
N GLY A 66 -17.61 4.30 -17.84
CA GLY A 66 -16.78 3.13 -17.59
C GLY A 66 -15.49 3.47 -16.84
N VAL A 67 -14.80 4.53 -17.25
CA VAL A 67 -13.59 5.04 -16.56
C VAL A 67 -13.92 5.50 -15.15
N LYS A 68 -15.03 6.22 -14.95
CA LYS A 68 -15.47 6.67 -13.62
C LYS A 68 -15.84 5.48 -12.73
N ALA A 69 -16.53 4.48 -13.26
CA ALA A 69 -16.87 3.25 -12.52
C ALA A 69 -15.60 2.47 -12.09
N ARG A 70 -14.59 2.38 -12.95
CA ARG A 70 -13.28 1.79 -12.59
C ARG A 70 -12.60 2.56 -11.47
N LYS A 71 -12.57 3.90 -11.55
CA LYS A 71 -11.99 4.75 -10.49
C LYS A 71 -12.73 4.60 -9.16
N THR A 72 -14.07 4.54 -9.17
CA THR A 72 -14.86 4.31 -7.95
C THR A 72 -14.64 2.91 -7.37
N GLY A 73 -14.45 1.88 -8.21
CA GLY A 73 -14.08 0.54 -7.77
C GLY A 73 -12.70 0.50 -7.11
N LEU A 74 -11.74 1.27 -7.63
CA LEU A 74 -10.41 1.42 -7.05
C LEU A 74 -10.43 2.22 -5.74
N GLN A 75 -11.20 3.31 -5.66
CA GLN A 75 -11.37 4.11 -4.45
C GLN A 75 -12.14 3.38 -3.34
N ALA A 76 -13.06 2.48 -3.69
CA ALA A 76 -13.70 1.62 -2.69
C ALA A 76 -12.71 0.63 -2.02
N ASN A 77 -11.55 0.43 -2.63
CA ASN A 77 -10.45 -0.37 -2.12
C ASN A 77 -9.39 0.45 -1.38
N GLU A 78 -9.55 1.78 -1.27
CA GLU A 78 -8.72 2.57 -0.37
C GLU A 78 -9.26 2.34 1.04
N LEU A 79 -8.72 1.29 1.68
CA LEU A 79 -8.99 1.00 3.07
C LEU A 79 -8.39 2.17 3.85
N HIS A 80 -9.24 3.06 4.34
CA HIS A 80 -8.80 4.04 5.32
C HIS A 80 -8.41 3.27 6.58
N ILE A 81 -7.11 2.98 6.74
CA ILE A 81 -6.56 2.33 7.93
C ILE A 81 -6.76 3.32 9.10
N PRO A 82 -7.63 3.02 10.07
CA PRO A 82 -7.76 3.89 11.24
C PRO A 82 -6.46 3.86 12.05
N GLU A 83 -6.10 4.98 12.67
CA GLU A 83 -4.85 5.12 13.43
C GLU A 83 -4.69 4.05 14.53
N ASP A 84 -5.78 3.64 15.16
CA ASP A 84 -5.78 2.59 16.18
C ASP A 84 -5.35 1.23 15.60
N LEU A 85 -5.78 0.91 14.38
CA LEU A 85 -5.39 -0.32 13.70
C LEU A 85 -3.93 -0.27 13.26
N GLU A 86 -3.46 0.88 12.80
CA GLU A 86 -2.06 1.09 12.45
C GLU A 86 -1.15 0.89 13.66
N ARG A 87 -1.48 1.51 14.81
CA ARG A 87 -0.75 1.29 16.07
C ARG A 87 -0.76 -0.17 16.50
N PHE A 88 -1.90 -0.84 16.37
CA PHE A 88 -2.01 -2.26 16.69
C PHE A 88 -1.10 -3.14 15.80
N ILE A 89 -1.07 -2.87 14.50
CA ILE A 89 -0.22 -3.60 13.54
C ILE A 89 1.26 -3.39 13.87
N LEU A 90 1.67 -2.15 14.16
CA LEU A 90 3.05 -1.85 14.53
C LEU A 90 3.45 -2.52 15.85
N GLN A 91 2.55 -2.55 16.85
CA GLN A 91 2.78 -3.29 18.09
C GLN A 91 2.90 -4.79 17.84
N LEU A 92 2.08 -5.35 16.96
CA LEU A 92 2.13 -6.77 16.62
C LEU A 92 3.41 -7.11 15.85
N ALA A 93 3.82 -6.26 14.90
CA ALA A 93 5.09 -6.40 14.19
C ALA A 93 6.29 -6.26 15.16
N GLN A 94 6.23 -5.35 16.14
CA GLN A 94 7.26 -5.21 17.16
C GLN A 94 7.39 -6.48 18.01
N LYS A 95 6.27 -7.07 18.44
CA LYS A 95 6.26 -8.37 19.16
C LYS A 95 6.81 -9.50 18.30
N GLY A 96 6.57 -9.46 16.99
CA GLY A 96 7.06 -10.42 16.01
C GLY A 96 8.50 -10.21 15.54
N GLY A 97 9.28 -9.32 16.18
CA GLY A 97 10.67 -9.05 15.79
C GLY A 97 10.82 -8.28 14.48
N GLY A 98 9.82 -7.47 14.13
CA GLY A 98 9.77 -6.69 12.90
C GLY A 98 9.25 -7.45 11.68
N GLU A 99 8.67 -8.65 11.87
CA GLU A 99 8.08 -9.42 10.79
C GLU A 99 6.60 -9.73 11.08
N LEU A 100 5.76 -9.64 10.04
CA LEU A 100 4.34 -9.91 10.17
C LEU A 100 3.79 -10.60 8.92
N SER A 101 2.91 -11.57 9.10
CA SER A 101 2.20 -12.23 8.00
C SER A 101 0.71 -11.86 8.01
N ALA A 102 0.06 -11.94 6.85
CA ALA A 102 -1.39 -11.71 6.76
C ALA A 102 -2.18 -12.70 7.64
N ALA A 103 -1.70 -13.94 7.78
CA ALA A 103 -2.32 -14.94 8.65
C ALA A 103 -2.20 -14.58 10.13
N THR A 104 -1.02 -14.14 10.57
CA THR A 104 -0.79 -13.68 11.95
C THR A 104 -1.66 -12.47 12.27
N LEU A 105 -1.75 -11.51 11.34
CA LEU A 105 -2.59 -10.34 11.52
C LEU A 105 -4.09 -10.70 11.57
N ALA A 106 -4.54 -11.65 10.74
CA ALA A 106 -5.93 -12.11 10.74
C ALA A 106 -6.30 -12.88 12.02
N LEU A 107 -5.35 -13.59 12.63
CA LEU A 107 -5.56 -14.31 13.89
C LEU A 107 -5.66 -13.37 15.10
N GLU A 108 -4.84 -12.32 15.11
CA GLU A 108 -4.73 -11.40 16.24
C GLU A 108 -5.69 -10.20 16.13
N SER A 109 -6.25 -9.95 14.95
CA SER A 109 -7.20 -8.86 14.70
C SER A 109 -8.59 -9.37 14.37
N LYS A 110 -9.55 -8.45 14.25
CA LYS A 110 -10.91 -8.75 13.78
C LYS A 110 -11.03 -8.75 12.24
N LEU A 111 -9.90 -8.70 11.52
CA LEU A 111 -9.87 -8.61 10.06
C LEU A 111 -9.85 -10.00 9.42
N ASN A 112 -10.48 -10.11 8.26
CA ASN A 112 -10.35 -11.31 7.44
C ASN A 112 -8.95 -11.38 6.77
N LEU A 113 -8.56 -12.54 6.27
CA LEU A 113 -7.26 -12.77 5.62
C LEU A 113 -7.03 -11.80 4.44
N ASP A 114 -8.02 -11.62 3.58
CA ASP A 114 -7.94 -10.69 2.44
C ASP A 114 -7.77 -9.23 2.89
N GLN A 115 -8.47 -8.83 3.95
CA GLN A 115 -8.34 -7.48 4.51
C GLN A 115 -6.96 -7.26 5.13
N SER A 116 -6.46 -8.26 5.85
CA SER A 116 -5.12 -8.23 6.45
C SER A 116 -4.04 -8.13 5.38
N ALA A 117 -4.16 -8.90 4.30
CA ALA A 117 -3.23 -8.82 3.16
C ALA A 117 -3.27 -7.44 2.48
N HIS A 118 -4.47 -6.86 2.31
CA HIS A 118 -4.64 -5.55 1.70
C HIS A 118 -4.05 -4.43 2.56
N VAL A 119 -4.27 -4.48 3.88
CA VAL A 119 -3.69 -3.51 4.82
C VAL A 119 -2.16 -3.58 4.80
N LEU A 120 -1.58 -4.79 4.84
CA LEU A 120 -0.12 -4.96 4.78
C LEU A 120 0.47 -4.49 3.44
N ALA A 121 -0.24 -4.71 2.33
CA ALA A 121 0.15 -4.17 1.02
C ALA A 121 0.10 -2.63 0.99
N GLU A 122 -0.78 -2.00 1.78
CA GLU A 122 -0.81 -0.56 1.91
C GLU A 122 0.38 -0.02 2.71
N PHE A 123 0.82 -0.71 3.77
CA PHE A 123 2.06 -0.38 4.47
C PHE A 123 3.29 -0.51 3.56
N GLU A 124 3.31 -1.52 2.69
CA GLU A 124 4.35 -1.66 1.65
C GLU A 124 4.33 -0.50 0.67
N LYS A 125 3.15 -0.10 0.18
CA LYS A 125 2.99 1.05 -0.72
C LYS A 125 3.40 2.38 -0.09
N ARG A 126 3.19 2.54 1.22
CA ARG A 126 3.60 3.73 1.99
C ARG A 126 5.10 3.75 2.33
N GLY A 127 5.82 2.64 2.09
CA GLY A 127 7.25 2.51 2.34
C GLY A 127 7.63 2.16 3.78
N HIS A 128 6.67 1.77 4.62
CA HIS A 128 6.93 1.35 6.01
C HIS A 128 7.32 -0.13 6.13
N ALA A 129 7.04 -0.92 5.10
CA ALA A 129 7.35 -2.34 5.04
C ALA A 129 7.77 -2.75 3.64
N TYR A 130 8.40 -3.92 3.52
CA TYR A 130 8.61 -4.58 2.24
C TYR A 130 8.19 -6.05 2.34
N SER A 131 7.68 -6.62 1.25
CA SER A 131 7.26 -8.01 1.23
C SER A 131 8.37 -8.95 0.74
N VAL A 132 8.46 -10.11 1.38
CA VAL A 132 9.29 -11.24 0.95
C VAL A 132 8.41 -12.48 0.84
N VAL A 133 8.66 -13.28 -0.20
CA VAL A 133 8.00 -14.56 -0.37
C VAL A 133 8.85 -15.63 0.32
N VAL A 134 8.24 -16.37 1.24
CA VAL A 134 8.90 -17.38 2.05
C VAL A 134 8.22 -18.73 1.82
N GLY A 135 9.01 -19.77 1.52
CA GLY A 135 8.53 -21.14 1.35
C GLY A 135 7.55 -21.31 0.19
N GLU A 136 6.43 -22.02 0.45
CA GLU A 136 5.36 -22.40 -0.51
C GLU A 136 4.50 -21.21 -1.01
N GLY A 137 5.11 -20.04 -1.25
CA GLY A 137 4.39 -18.86 -1.75
C GLY A 137 3.73 -18.01 -0.66
N SER A 138 4.04 -18.25 0.62
CA SER A 138 3.54 -17.42 1.71
C SER A 138 4.27 -16.08 1.75
N ARG A 139 3.51 -14.97 1.75
CA ARG A 139 4.07 -13.61 1.78
C ARG A 139 4.22 -13.13 3.22
N ARG A 140 5.43 -12.73 3.59
CA ARG A 140 5.76 -12.11 4.88
C ARG A 140 6.18 -10.66 4.65
N TYR A 141 5.73 -9.77 5.52
CA TYR A 141 6.04 -8.34 5.46
C TYR A 141 7.05 -8.01 6.56
N ILE A 142 8.12 -7.32 6.19
CA ILE A 142 9.19 -6.93 7.10
C ILE A 142 9.15 -5.42 7.29
N PHE A 143 9.15 -5.00 8.55
CA PHE A 143 9.17 -3.60 8.98
C PHE A 143 10.60 -3.25 9.41
N PRO A 144 11.41 -2.61 8.54
CA PRO A 144 12.84 -2.39 8.78
C PRO A 144 13.10 -1.58 10.05
N ASP A 145 12.29 -0.55 10.32
CA ASP A 145 12.45 0.34 11.48
C ASP A 145 12.30 -0.42 12.81
N LEU A 146 11.42 -1.43 12.83
CA LEU A 146 11.19 -2.27 14.01
C LEU A 146 12.26 -3.36 14.16
N LYS A 147 12.77 -3.87 13.04
CA LYS A 147 13.84 -4.89 13.03
C LYS A 147 15.19 -4.29 13.45
N ALA A 148 15.46 -3.03 13.07
CA ALA A 148 16.65 -2.30 13.47
C ALA A 148 16.66 -1.98 14.97
N SER A 149 15.49 -1.68 15.55
CA SER A 149 15.33 -1.40 16.98
C SER A 149 15.55 -2.64 17.88
N ALA A 150 15.54 -3.84 17.30
CA ALA A 150 15.82 -5.09 18.01
C ALA A 150 17.31 -5.50 18.00
N LEU A 151 18.18 -4.74 17.31
CA LEU A 151 19.62 -4.90 17.47
C LEU A 151 20.00 -4.47 18.89
N PRO A 152 20.73 -5.29 19.66
CA PRO A 152 21.21 -4.89 20.96
C PRO A 152 22.06 -3.63 20.75
N SER A 153 21.68 -2.55 21.43
CA SER A 153 22.54 -1.39 21.62
C SER A 153 23.85 -1.92 22.18
N ASP A 154 24.93 -1.74 21.43
CA ASP A 154 26.22 -2.40 21.63
C ASP A 154 26.64 -2.38 23.12
N PRO A 155 26.63 -3.51 23.85
CA PRO A 155 26.97 -3.54 25.27
C PRO A 155 28.43 -3.16 25.52
N HIS A 156 29.26 -3.11 24.48
CA HIS A 156 30.63 -2.61 24.56
C HIS A 156 30.73 -1.08 24.70
N ALA A 157 29.73 -0.30 24.30
CA ALA A 157 29.77 1.16 24.49
C ALA A 157 29.80 1.53 25.99
N ALA A 158 29.01 0.83 26.81
CA ALA A 158 29.01 1.03 28.26
C ALA A 158 30.30 0.55 28.96
N GLY A 159 30.97 -0.47 28.40
CA GLY A 159 32.23 -1.00 28.94
C GLY A 159 33.46 -0.16 28.58
N THR A 160 33.41 0.60 27.48
CA THR A 160 34.54 1.40 27.01
C THR A 160 34.75 2.61 27.92
N ASP A 161 33.67 3.23 28.41
CA ASP A 161 33.75 4.35 29.35
C ASP A 161 34.29 3.91 30.73
N ASP A 162 33.88 2.73 31.24
CA ASP A 162 34.42 2.17 32.49
C ASP A 162 35.90 1.78 32.36
N PHE A 163 36.31 1.28 31.19
CA PHE A 163 37.71 0.97 30.91
C PHE A 163 38.58 2.22 30.81
N MET A 164 38.13 3.26 30.10
CA MET A 164 38.87 4.53 29.98
C MET A 164 38.99 5.25 31.32
N ARG A 165 37.95 5.16 32.16
CA ARG A 165 38.00 5.67 33.54
C ARG A 165 39.09 4.96 34.36
N ARG A 166 39.17 3.62 34.31
CA ARG A 166 40.19 2.86 35.05
C ARG A 166 41.62 3.13 34.58
N LEU A 167 41.82 3.46 33.30
CA LEU A 167 43.13 3.89 32.80
C LEU A 167 43.52 5.26 33.38
N SER A 168 42.59 6.21 33.41
CA SER A 168 42.84 7.55 33.98
C SER A 168 43.13 7.53 35.49
N GLU A 169 42.52 6.61 36.25
CA GLU A 169 42.78 6.47 37.68
C GLU A 169 44.14 5.79 37.97
N ARG A 170 44.71 5.03 37.03
CA ARG A 170 46.02 4.36 37.21
C ARG A 170 47.23 5.24 36.89
N GLU A 171 47.07 6.29 36.10
CA GLU A 171 48.17 7.16 35.67
C GLU A 171 48.56 8.23 36.74
N VAL A 172 47.81 8.32 37.86
CA VAL A 172 47.98 9.37 38.88
C VAL A 172 48.86 8.96 40.08
N VAL A 173 49.44 7.75 40.12
CA VAL A 173 50.13 7.21 41.32
C VAL A 173 51.67 7.10 41.19
N GLU A 174 52.33 7.87 40.34
CA GLU A 174 53.80 7.98 40.36
C GLU A 174 54.27 9.43 40.54
N GLU A 175 54.15 9.95 41.77
CA GLU A 175 55.03 11.04 42.24
C GLU A 175 56.19 10.43 43.04
N PRO A 176 57.46 10.54 42.57
CA PRO A 176 58.60 10.03 43.31
C PRO A 176 58.90 10.92 44.52
N HIS A 177 58.73 10.36 45.71
CA HIS A 177 59.14 10.95 46.98
C HIS A 177 60.67 11.10 47.04
N TYR A 178 61.18 12.34 46.91
CA TYR A 178 62.59 12.65 47.18
C TYR A 178 62.85 12.62 48.69
N HIS A 179 63.66 11.66 49.14
CA HIS A 179 64.26 11.68 50.48
C HIS A 179 65.42 12.68 50.49
N ASN A 180 65.23 13.82 51.15
CA ASN A 180 66.33 14.68 51.56
C ASN A 180 67.02 14.04 52.78
N HIS A 181 68.28 13.63 52.60
CA HIS A 181 69.19 13.38 53.71
C HIS A 181 69.88 14.70 54.07
N GLU A 182 69.51 15.29 55.20
CA GLU A 182 70.34 16.28 55.88
C GLU A 182 71.48 15.59 56.63
N SER A 183 72.64 16.24 56.59
CA SER A 183 73.93 15.86 57.20
C SER A 183 74.21 16.66 58.47
#